data_AF-A0A091BW97-F1
#
_entry.id   AF-A0A091BW97-F1
#
_cell.length_a   1.000
_cell.length_b   1.000
_cell.length_c   1.000
_cell.angle_alpha   90.00
_cell.angle_beta   90.00
_cell.angle_gamma   90.00
#
_symmetry.space_group_name_H-M   'P 1'
#
loop_
_entity.id
_entity.type
_entity.pdbx_description
1 polymer ?
#
loop_
_entity_poly.entity_id
_entity_poly.type
_entity_poly.pdbx_seq_one_letter_code
_entity_poly.pdbx_strand_id
1 'polypeptide(L)'
;MEAQCLRPFCFCFSGIVIAIASVVNDPAIVGNIAEEGTFWNQSWEIIEEGGWTVFNNMEILFAIGLPLGLARKANARAALESFVLYMTFNTFMSKILENFGSTFGVDFDQPVGEGLKMIGGVKTLDTGVVGSIIIAGIVIYLHNRFFDTQLPEYLGIFQGSALIGMIGFFVMFVMALLFSWVWPIFQQGVQSLQEFMVRSGNFGVFTYIFLEKALLPTGLHHFIYAPFQFGPAVVEGGTTLYWMEHLREFASSSQNLKSLFPEGGFALQGLSNLFGVPGIALAFYATAKKENKKKVLALIVPGVITAVLAGITEPFDYTFLFIAPVLVFCTCSVGCYFSDDFLCFRCCWRYGWWFN
;
A
#
# COMPACT_ATOMS: atom_id res chain seq x y z
N MET A 1 -3.47 17.61 -11.90
CA MET A 1 -4.38 16.75 -11.13
C MET A 1 -3.89 16.78 -9.70
N GLU A 2 -4.47 17.67 -8.89
CA GLU A 2 -4.01 17.89 -7.52
C GLU A 2 -4.29 16.67 -6.64
N ALA A 3 -3.21 16.08 -6.15
CA ALA A 3 -3.16 15.13 -5.05
C ALA A 3 -3.54 15.80 -3.70
N GLN A 4 -4.69 16.49 -3.66
CA GLN A 4 -5.26 17.09 -2.45
C GLN A 4 -6.15 16.11 -1.67
N CYS A 5 -6.46 14.95 -2.27
CA CYS A 5 -7.49 14.05 -1.77
C CYS A 5 -7.05 13.23 -0.53
N LEU A 6 -5.75 12.96 -0.41
CA LEU A 6 -5.07 12.72 0.86
C LEU A 6 -3.71 13.40 0.73
N ARG A 7 -3.42 14.41 1.56
CA ARG A 7 -2.09 15.03 1.52
C ARG A 7 -1.06 13.90 1.77
N PRO A 8 -0.02 13.74 0.92
CA PRO A 8 1.06 12.75 1.12
C PRO A 8 1.67 12.80 2.52
N PHE A 9 1.50 13.93 3.20
CA PHE A 9 1.94 14.22 4.55
C PHE A 9 1.48 13.21 5.62
N CYS A 10 0.25 12.69 5.56
CA CYS A 10 -0.20 11.72 6.56
C CYS A 10 0.55 10.39 6.43
N PHE A 11 0.73 9.90 5.19
CA PHE A 11 1.53 8.70 4.92
C PHE A 11 3.01 8.91 5.25
N CYS A 12 3.58 10.08 4.92
CA CYS A 12 4.95 10.43 5.29
C CYS A 12 5.17 10.39 6.81
N PHE A 13 4.29 11.06 7.55
CA PHE A 13 4.40 11.16 8.99
C PHE A 13 4.21 9.79 9.65
N SER A 14 3.13 9.07 9.31
CA SER A 14 2.86 7.73 9.82
C SER A 14 4.02 6.77 9.55
N GLY A 15 4.58 6.77 8.34
CA GLY A 15 5.74 5.94 8.02
C GLY A 15 6.97 6.27 8.85
N ILE A 16 7.29 7.55 9.02
CA ILE A 16 8.44 7.97 9.84
C ILE A 16 8.23 7.56 11.31
N VAL A 17 7.00 7.70 11.84
CA VAL A 17 6.68 7.29 13.22
C VAL A 17 6.88 5.79 13.40
N ILE A 18 6.37 4.96 12.48
CA ILE A 18 6.56 3.50 12.53
C ILE A 18 8.04 3.14 12.46
N ALA A 19 8.79 3.75 11.54
CA ALA A 19 10.22 3.51 11.39
C ALA A 19 11.02 3.86 12.67
N ILE A 20 10.72 5.02 13.27
CA ILE A 20 11.36 5.42 14.52
C ILE A 20 10.99 4.44 15.64
N ALA A 21 9.70 4.12 15.80
CA ALA A 21 9.21 3.21 16.82
C ALA A 21 9.87 1.83 16.73
N SER A 22 9.99 1.28 15.52
CA SER A 22 10.67 0.01 15.27
C SER A 22 12.14 0.04 15.70
N VAL A 23 12.88 1.11 15.37
CA VAL A 23 14.31 1.22 15.74
C VAL A 23 14.50 1.39 17.25
N VAL A 24 13.67 2.22 17.89
CA VAL A 24 13.81 2.49 19.34
C VAL A 24 13.26 1.36 20.22
N ASN A 25 12.46 0.46 19.66
CA ASN A 25 12.02 -0.77 20.31
C ASN A 25 12.88 -1.99 20.00
N ASP A 26 13.97 -1.85 19.24
CA ASP A 26 14.89 -2.95 19.03
C ASP A 26 15.82 -3.14 20.24
N PRO A 27 15.75 -4.27 20.98
CA PRO A 27 16.64 -4.54 22.10
C PRO A 27 18.12 -4.63 21.70
N ALA A 28 18.43 -4.93 20.43
CA ALA A 28 19.81 -4.93 19.94
C ALA A 28 20.40 -3.52 19.82
N ILE A 29 19.56 -2.49 19.66
CA ILE A 29 19.98 -1.10 19.51
C ILE A 29 19.91 -0.36 20.86
N VAL A 30 18.80 -0.52 21.57
CA VAL A 30 18.48 0.28 22.77
C VAL A 30 18.78 -0.49 24.07
N GLY A 31 19.05 -1.79 23.98
CA GLY A 31 19.37 -2.65 25.12
C GLY A 31 18.13 -3.06 25.91
N ASN A 32 18.33 -3.53 27.15
CA ASN A 32 17.31 -4.22 27.93
C ASN A 32 16.05 -3.39 28.21
N ILE A 33 16.11 -2.06 28.11
CA ILE A 33 14.91 -1.24 28.28
C ILE A 33 13.92 -1.44 27.13
N ALA A 34 14.35 -1.90 25.96
CA ALA A 34 13.49 -2.17 24.82
C ALA A 34 13.00 -3.63 24.75
N GLU A 35 13.30 -4.45 25.76
CA GLU A 35 12.75 -5.82 25.85
C GLU A 35 11.22 -5.81 25.96
N GLU A 36 10.60 -6.87 25.45
CA GLU A 36 9.15 -7.03 25.44
C GLU A 36 8.57 -6.93 26.85
N GLY A 37 7.53 -6.10 27.00
CA GLY A 37 6.82 -5.93 28.27
C GLY A 37 7.43 -4.91 29.22
N THR A 38 8.54 -4.25 28.87
CA THR A 38 8.99 -3.08 29.63
C THR A 38 8.07 -1.87 29.37
N PHE A 39 8.11 -0.90 30.28
CA PHE A 39 7.38 0.35 30.10
C PHE A 39 7.78 1.10 28.81
N TRP A 40 9.06 1.04 28.43
CA TRP A 40 9.57 1.69 27.22
C TRP A 40 9.03 1.01 25.96
N ASN A 41 9.16 -0.31 25.87
CA ASN A 41 8.68 -1.09 24.74
C ASN A 41 7.17 -0.86 24.51
N GLN A 42 6.37 -1.03 25.57
CA GLN A 42 4.92 -0.80 25.51
C GLN A 42 4.54 0.63 25.13
N SER A 43 5.29 1.64 25.61
CA SER A 43 5.01 3.04 25.27
C SER A 43 5.20 3.29 23.77
N TRP A 44 6.22 2.71 23.16
CA TRP A 44 6.50 2.86 21.74
C TRP A 44 5.62 1.98 20.86
N GLU A 45 5.20 0.79 21.32
CA GLU A 45 4.18 -0.01 20.64
C GLU A 45 2.87 0.76 20.49
N ILE A 46 2.44 1.47 21.54
CA ILE A 46 1.26 2.34 21.48
C ILE A 46 1.42 3.45 20.41
N ILE A 47 2.61 4.03 20.32
CA ILE A 47 2.92 5.07 19.32
C ILE A 47 2.95 4.47 17.91
N GLU A 48 3.54 3.29 17.74
CA GLU A 48 3.62 2.56 16.47
C GLU A 48 2.24 2.22 15.93
N GLU A 49 1.36 1.67 16.77
CA GLU A 49 -0.05 1.38 16.42
C GLU A 49 -0.80 2.66 15.97
N GLY A 50 -0.50 3.80 16.62
CA GLY A 50 -0.97 5.10 16.15
C GLY A 50 -0.48 5.45 14.74
N GLY A 51 0.77 5.11 14.41
CA GLY A 51 1.33 5.24 13.07
C GLY A 51 0.62 4.36 12.03
N TRP A 52 0.32 3.10 12.38
CA TRP A 52 -0.34 2.13 11.50
C TRP A 52 -1.78 2.51 11.13
N THR A 53 -2.44 3.40 11.88
CA THR A 53 -3.84 3.81 11.67
C THR A 53 -4.15 4.21 10.23
N VAL A 54 -3.26 4.96 9.56
CA VAL A 54 -3.48 5.41 8.18
C VAL A 54 -3.41 4.25 7.19
N PHE A 55 -2.48 3.31 7.38
CA PHE A 55 -2.33 2.15 6.51
C PHE A 55 -3.45 1.13 6.72
N ASN A 56 -3.84 0.89 7.97
CA ASN A 56 -4.92 -0.04 8.32
C ASN A 56 -6.30 0.42 7.83
N ASN A 57 -6.44 1.69 7.44
CA ASN A 57 -7.70 2.28 6.96
C ASN A 57 -7.57 2.86 5.54
N MET A 58 -6.54 2.45 4.77
CA MET A 58 -6.25 3.04 3.46
C MET A 58 -7.44 2.99 2.51
N GLU A 59 -8.20 1.90 2.47
CA GLU A 59 -9.36 1.73 1.59
C GLU A 59 -10.44 2.78 1.86
N ILE A 60 -10.78 2.97 3.14
CA ILE A 60 -11.78 3.95 3.57
C ILE A 60 -11.28 5.36 3.29
N LEU A 61 -10.01 5.63 3.56
CA LEU A 61 -9.38 6.92 3.29
C LEU A 61 -9.42 7.25 1.79
N PHE A 62 -9.14 6.29 0.91
CA PHE A 62 -9.25 6.48 -0.54
C PHE A 62 -10.70 6.67 -0.99
N ALA A 63 -11.65 5.91 -0.42
CA ALA A 63 -13.07 6.05 -0.72
C ALA A 63 -13.60 7.46 -0.37
N ILE A 64 -13.11 8.07 0.73
CA ILE A 64 -13.45 9.43 1.16
C ILE A 64 -12.67 10.48 0.38
N GLY A 65 -11.38 10.25 0.20
CA GLY A 65 -10.46 11.20 -0.38
C GLY A 65 -10.81 11.53 -1.83
N LEU A 66 -11.03 10.50 -2.66
CA LEU A 66 -11.16 10.69 -4.10
C LEU A 66 -12.28 11.71 -4.46
N PRO A 67 -13.49 11.61 -3.89
CA PRO A 67 -14.52 12.61 -4.11
C PRO A 67 -14.15 14.02 -3.65
N LEU A 68 -13.35 14.19 -2.58
CA LEU A 68 -12.90 15.53 -2.15
C LEU A 68 -12.10 16.25 -3.23
N GLY A 69 -11.29 15.50 -3.99
CA GLY A 69 -10.44 16.03 -5.06
C GLY A 69 -11.07 16.03 -6.46
N LEU A 70 -12.05 15.16 -6.72
CA LEU A 70 -12.56 14.90 -8.09
C LEU A 70 -14.04 15.26 -8.29
N ALA A 71 -14.82 15.45 -7.21
CA ALA A 71 -16.19 15.93 -7.35
C ALA A 71 -16.18 17.41 -7.79
N ARG A 72 -17.04 17.75 -8.75
CA ARG A 72 -17.09 19.09 -9.36
C ARG A 72 -17.87 20.11 -8.54
N LYS A 73 -18.68 19.62 -7.59
CA LYS A 73 -19.59 20.39 -6.74
C LYS A 73 -19.74 19.66 -5.42
N ALA A 74 -20.12 20.41 -4.37
CA ALA A 74 -20.42 19.89 -3.03
C ALA A 74 -19.51 18.71 -2.59
N ASN A 75 -18.20 18.85 -2.80
CA ASN A 75 -17.23 17.75 -2.67
C ASN A 75 -17.21 17.11 -1.27
N ALA A 76 -17.45 17.89 -0.21
CA ALA A 76 -17.61 17.36 1.15
C ALA A 76 -18.82 16.41 1.28
N ARG A 77 -19.93 16.69 0.57
CA ARG A 77 -21.10 15.80 0.53
C ARG A 77 -20.80 14.55 -0.31
N ALA A 78 -20.15 14.71 -1.46
CA ALA A 78 -19.71 13.59 -2.29
C ALA A 78 -18.80 12.61 -1.52
N ALA A 79 -17.93 13.14 -0.64
CA ALA A 79 -17.08 12.33 0.22
C ALA A 79 -17.87 11.50 1.24
N LEU A 80 -18.87 12.10 1.90
CA LEU A 80 -19.76 11.39 2.82
C LEU A 80 -20.61 10.34 2.09
N GLU A 81 -21.15 10.68 0.92
CA GLU A 81 -21.88 9.76 0.05
C GLU A 81 -21.03 8.55 -0.33
N SER A 82 -19.78 8.79 -0.72
CA SER A 82 -18.83 7.74 -1.11
C SER A 82 -18.46 6.82 0.04
N PHE A 83 -18.21 7.37 1.22
CA PHE A 83 -18.00 6.57 2.44
C PHE A 83 -19.18 5.63 2.71
N VAL A 84 -20.40 6.19 2.76
CA VAL A 84 -21.61 5.42 3.06
C VAL A 84 -21.84 4.34 2.00
N LEU A 85 -21.70 4.67 0.72
CA LEU A 85 -21.90 3.71 -0.37
C LEU A 85 -20.80 2.66 -0.44
N TYR A 86 -19.55 2.99 -0.12
CA TYR A 86 -18.47 2.01 -0.01
C TYR A 86 -18.69 1.02 1.15
N MET A 87 -19.15 1.50 2.31
CA MET A 87 -19.53 0.62 3.42
C MET A 87 -20.77 -0.23 3.09
N THR A 88 -21.73 0.34 2.35
CA THR A 88 -22.91 -0.38 1.85
C THR A 88 -22.50 -1.51 0.90
N PHE A 89 -21.61 -1.22 -0.06
CA PHE A 89 -21.03 -2.22 -0.97
C PHE A 89 -20.35 -3.36 -0.21
N ASN A 90 -19.49 -3.05 0.76
CA ASN A 90 -18.82 -4.07 1.57
C ASN A 90 -19.80 -4.89 2.41
N THR A 91 -20.85 -4.26 2.95
CA THR A 91 -21.90 -4.97 3.69
C THR A 91 -22.68 -5.93 2.79
N PHE A 92 -23.02 -5.51 1.57
CA PHE A 92 -23.66 -6.40 0.61
C PHE A 92 -22.75 -7.55 0.21
N MET A 93 -21.49 -7.27 -0.12
CA MET A 93 -20.52 -8.29 -0.48
C MET A 93 -20.33 -9.30 0.65
N SER A 94 -20.19 -8.83 1.88
CA SER A 94 -20.17 -9.65 3.10
C SER A 94 -21.38 -10.58 3.18
N LYS A 95 -22.60 -10.05 3.06
CA LYS A 95 -23.83 -10.85 3.16
C LYS A 95 -24.06 -11.78 1.97
N ILE A 96 -23.61 -11.42 0.77
CA ILE A 96 -23.62 -12.31 -0.39
C ILE A 96 -22.72 -13.51 -0.13
N LEU A 97 -21.51 -13.29 0.41
CA LEU A 97 -20.54 -14.35 0.66
C LEU A 97 -20.91 -15.21 1.88
N GLU A 98 -21.49 -14.62 2.93
CA GLU A 98 -22.01 -15.36 4.08
C GLU A 98 -23.11 -16.35 3.66
N ASN A 99 -23.98 -15.95 2.74
CA ASN A 99 -25.10 -16.80 2.31
C ASN A 99 -24.77 -17.70 1.11
N PHE A 100 -23.86 -17.27 0.23
CA PHE A 100 -23.62 -17.90 -1.07
C PHE A 100 -22.13 -18.02 -1.45
N GLY A 101 -21.20 -17.86 -0.50
CA GLY A 101 -19.75 -17.84 -0.75
C GLY A 101 -19.25 -19.07 -1.51
N SER A 102 -19.78 -20.25 -1.19
CA SER A 102 -19.47 -21.51 -1.87
C SER A 102 -19.78 -21.49 -3.38
N THR A 103 -20.78 -20.72 -3.81
CA THR A 103 -21.11 -20.54 -5.24
C THR A 103 -20.02 -19.79 -5.99
N PHE A 104 -19.27 -18.94 -5.29
CA PHE A 104 -18.20 -18.12 -5.83
C PHE A 104 -16.80 -18.71 -5.59
N GLY A 105 -16.71 -19.90 -4.99
CA GLY A 105 -15.43 -20.52 -4.63
C GLY A 105 -14.72 -19.82 -3.47
N VAL A 106 -15.47 -19.14 -2.61
CA VAL A 106 -14.94 -18.42 -1.44
C VAL A 106 -15.43 -19.13 -0.17
N ASP A 107 -14.51 -19.63 0.65
CA ASP A 107 -14.82 -20.05 2.01
C ASP A 107 -14.91 -18.81 2.90
N PHE A 108 -16.13 -18.42 3.27
CA PHE A 108 -16.35 -17.23 4.08
C PHE A 108 -16.23 -17.50 5.58
N ASP A 109 -16.11 -18.75 6.03
CA ASP A 109 -15.93 -19.11 7.44
C ASP A 109 -14.47 -19.05 7.88
N GLN A 110 -13.52 -19.13 6.92
CA GLN A 110 -12.08 -19.01 7.18
C GLN A 110 -11.71 -17.69 7.87
N PRO A 111 -10.64 -17.63 8.68
CA PRO A 111 -10.21 -16.39 9.31
C PRO A 111 -9.88 -15.29 8.28
N VAL A 112 -9.86 -14.04 8.74
CA VAL A 112 -9.42 -12.90 7.92
C VAL A 112 -7.98 -13.14 7.47
N GLY A 113 -7.71 -12.92 6.18
CA GLY A 113 -6.52 -13.41 5.49
C GLY A 113 -6.91 -14.05 4.15
N GLU A 114 -5.91 -14.35 3.33
CA GLU A 114 -6.06 -15.15 2.09
C GLU A 114 -7.19 -14.67 1.15
N GLY A 115 -7.35 -13.34 1.02
CA GLY A 115 -8.39 -12.73 0.18
C GLY A 115 -9.62 -12.23 0.91
N LEU A 116 -9.71 -12.42 2.22
CA LEU A 116 -10.70 -11.79 3.07
C LEU A 116 -10.04 -10.74 3.95
N LYS A 117 -10.73 -9.60 4.12
CA LYS A 117 -10.25 -8.48 4.94
C LYS A 117 -11.36 -7.91 5.81
N MET A 118 -10.98 -7.32 6.95
CA MET A 118 -11.87 -6.46 7.73
C MET A 118 -11.76 -5.03 7.21
N ILE A 119 -12.87 -4.49 6.70
CA ILE A 119 -12.96 -3.09 6.25
C ILE A 119 -14.04 -2.40 7.07
N GLY A 120 -13.65 -1.47 7.94
CA GLY A 120 -14.59 -0.70 8.77
C GLY A 120 -15.50 -1.57 9.64
N GLY A 121 -14.98 -2.68 10.15
CA GLY A 121 -15.74 -3.64 10.98
C GLY A 121 -16.57 -4.66 10.18
N VAL A 122 -16.46 -4.68 8.85
CA VAL A 122 -17.16 -5.65 7.98
C VAL A 122 -16.15 -6.63 7.39
N LYS A 123 -16.36 -7.93 7.61
CA LYS A 123 -15.61 -9.01 6.93
C LYS A 123 -16.08 -9.10 5.48
N THR A 124 -15.17 -8.99 4.53
CA THR A 124 -15.49 -8.88 3.11
C THR A 124 -14.31 -9.35 2.25
N LEU A 125 -14.47 -9.40 0.92
CA LEU A 125 -13.34 -9.68 0.02
C LEU A 125 -12.29 -8.56 0.11
N ASP A 126 -11.02 -8.95 0.15
CA ASP A 126 -9.90 -8.04 0.09
C ASP A 126 -9.74 -7.50 -1.33
N THR A 127 -10.45 -6.41 -1.59
CA THR A 127 -10.38 -5.68 -2.86
C THR A 127 -9.27 -4.63 -2.88
N GLY A 128 -8.55 -4.49 -1.76
CA GLY A 128 -7.56 -3.45 -1.52
C GLY A 128 -8.06 -2.04 -1.89
N VAL A 129 -7.11 -1.16 -2.16
CA VAL A 129 -7.40 0.22 -2.58
C VAL A 129 -8.11 0.28 -3.94
N VAL A 130 -7.95 -0.75 -4.79
CA VAL A 130 -8.59 -0.82 -6.11
C VAL A 130 -10.11 -0.83 -6.01
N GLY A 131 -10.67 -1.65 -5.11
CA GLY A 131 -12.11 -1.65 -4.85
C GLY A 131 -12.60 -0.26 -4.42
N SER A 132 -11.84 0.41 -3.55
CA SER A 132 -12.15 1.77 -3.10
C SER A 132 -12.13 2.79 -4.24
N ILE A 133 -11.13 2.73 -5.13
CA ILE A 133 -11.01 3.63 -6.30
C ILE A 133 -12.21 3.44 -7.24
N ILE A 134 -12.57 2.20 -7.55
CA ILE A 134 -13.67 1.88 -8.47
C ILE A 134 -14.99 2.39 -7.91
N ILE A 135 -15.30 2.05 -6.65
CA ILE A 135 -16.55 2.46 -6.00
C ILE A 135 -16.62 3.97 -5.85
N ALA A 136 -15.53 4.63 -5.39
CA ALA A 136 -15.49 6.08 -5.31
C ALA A 136 -15.69 6.74 -6.68
N GLY A 137 -15.08 6.20 -7.74
CA GLY A 137 -15.27 6.67 -9.11
C GLY A 137 -16.73 6.62 -9.57
N ILE A 138 -17.44 5.54 -9.25
CA ILE A 138 -18.88 5.41 -9.50
C ILE A 138 -19.66 6.46 -8.72
N VAL A 139 -19.37 6.65 -7.44
CA VAL A 139 -20.07 7.64 -6.61
C VAL A 139 -19.81 9.07 -7.09
N ILE A 140 -18.57 9.40 -7.47
CA ILE A 140 -18.22 10.69 -8.07
C ILE A 140 -19.02 10.93 -9.35
N TYR A 141 -19.16 9.90 -10.20
CA TYR A 141 -19.97 9.99 -11.41
C TYR A 141 -21.44 10.26 -11.07
N LEU A 142 -22.03 9.49 -10.15
CA LEU A 142 -23.41 9.67 -9.72
C LEU A 142 -23.64 11.07 -9.13
N HIS A 143 -22.76 11.51 -8.24
CA HIS A 143 -22.81 12.83 -7.62
C HIS A 143 -22.76 13.95 -8.66
N ASN A 144 -21.77 13.91 -9.55
CA ASN A 144 -21.62 14.93 -10.59
C ASN A 144 -22.84 14.98 -11.52
N ARG A 145 -23.43 13.81 -11.82
CA ARG A 145 -24.55 13.67 -12.76
C ARG A 145 -25.91 14.03 -12.17
N PHE A 146 -26.19 13.62 -10.93
CA PHE A 146 -27.55 13.59 -10.39
C PHE A 146 -27.78 14.49 -9.17
N PHE A 147 -26.74 15.05 -8.54
CA PHE A 147 -26.89 15.78 -7.28
C PHE A 147 -27.85 16.98 -7.35
N ASP A 148 -27.87 17.73 -8.45
CA ASP A 148 -28.76 18.90 -8.63
C ASP A 148 -30.10 18.53 -9.31
N THR A 149 -30.43 17.25 -9.41
CA THR A 149 -31.67 16.81 -10.06
C THR A 149 -32.86 17.29 -9.25
N GLN A 150 -33.72 18.08 -9.89
CA GLN A 150 -34.97 18.54 -9.29
C GLN A 150 -36.00 17.42 -9.35
N LEU A 151 -36.44 16.99 -8.17
CA LEU A 151 -37.55 16.06 -7.99
C LEU A 151 -38.87 16.83 -7.79
N PRO A 152 -40.03 16.23 -8.10
CA PRO A 152 -41.33 16.79 -7.75
C PRO A 152 -41.42 17.13 -6.26
N GLU A 153 -42.25 18.11 -5.91
CA GLU A 153 -42.30 18.71 -4.57
C GLU A 153 -42.52 17.68 -3.44
N TYR A 154 -43.37 16.67 -3.67
CA TYR A 154 -43.62 15.60 -2.70
C TYR A 154 -42.43 14.65 -2.48
N LEU A 155 -41.41 14.67 -3.34
CA LEU A 155 -40.13 13.96 -3.19
C LEU A 155 -38.96 14.90 -2.89
N GLY A 156 -39.23 16.18 -2.59
CA GLY A 156 -38.19 17.19 -2.36
C GLY A 156 -37.16 16.80 -1.29
N ILE A 157 -37.57 16.04 -0.27
CA ILE A 157 -36.69 15.55 0.80
C ILE A 157 -35.59 14.59 0.30
N PHE A 158 -35.78 13.99 -0.87
CA PHE A 158 -34.86 13.04 -1.46
C PHE A 158 -33.89 13.66 -2.46
N GLN A 159 -33.86 14.99 -2.63
CA GLN A 159 -32.93 15.65 -3.54
C GLN A 159 -31.49 15.68 -2.98
N GLY A 160 -30.50 15.99 -3.83
CA GLY A 160 -29.10 16.08 -3.41
C GLY A 160 -28.52 14.72 -3.00
N SER A 161 -27.83 14.70 -1.86
CA SER A 161 -27.15 13.49 -1.34
C SER A 161 -28.08 12.32 -1.09
N ALA A 162 -29.34 12.56 -0.73
CA ALA A 162 -30.33 11.50 -0.54
C ALA A 162 -30.62 10.76 -1.86
N LEU A 163 -30.71 11.48 -2.99
CA LEU A 163 -30.90 10.89 -4.31
C LEU A 163 -29.69 10.03 -4.70
N ILE A 164 -28.48 10.54 -4.44
CA ILE A 164 -27.23 9.81 -4.69
C ILE A 164 -27.19 8.54 -3.85
N GLY A 165 -27.56 8.61 -2.57
CA GLY A 165 -27.64 7.46 -1.69
C GLY A 165 -28.63 6.40 -2.20
N MET A 166 -29.83 6.80 -2.64
CA MET A 166 -30.83 5.87 -3.16
C MET A 166 -30.39 5.18 -4.47
N ILE A 167 -29.92 5.95 -5.46
CA ILE A 167 -29.43 5.37 -6.71
C ILE A 167 -28.19 4.50 -6.43
N GLY A 168 -27.28 5.04 -5.62
CA GLY A 168 -26.06 4.38 -5.20
C GLY A 168 -26.33 3.05 -4.52
N PHE A 169 -27.32 2.94 -3.64
CA PHE A 169 -27.67 1.69 -2.95
C PHE A 169 -27.92 0.53 -3.93
N PHE A 170 -28.76 0.73 -4.96
CA PHE A 170 -29.02 -0.30 -5.96
C PHE A 170 -27.79 -0.59 -6.83
N VAL A 171 -27.02 0.44 -7.18
CA VAL A 171 -25.77 0.25 -7.92
C VAL A 171 -24.76 -0.56 -7.09
N MET A 172 -24.61 -0.28 -5.80
CA MET A 172 -23.71 -0.99 -4.89
C MET A 172 -24.10 -2.45 -4.73
N PHE A 173 -25.40 -2.78 -4.73
CA PHE A 173 -25.87 -4.16 -4.72
C PHE A 173 -25.40 -4.92 -5.97
N VAL A 174 -25.59 -4.35 -7.16
CA VAL A 174 -25.12 -4.95 -8.42
C VAL A 174 -23.60 -5.06 -8.43
N MET A 175 -22.88 -4.02 -7.99
CA MET A 175 -21.42 -4.05 -7.90
C MET A 175 -20.92 -5.13 -6.94
N ALA A 176 -21.58 -5.31 -5.79
CA ALA A 176 -21.21 -6.35 -4.82
C ALA A 176 -21.37 -7.75 -5.43
N LEU A 177 -22.46 -8.02 -6.14
CA LEU A 177 -22.64 -9.29 -6.86
C LEU A 177 -21.57 -9.51 -7.93
N LEU A 178 -21.25 -8.48 -8.72
CA LEU A 178 -20.21 -8.55 -9.74
C LEU A 178 -18.84 -8.83 -9.12
N PHE A 179 -18.49 -8.15 -8.03
CA PHE A 179 -17.21 -8.35 -7.35
C PHE A 179 -17.12 -9.71 -6.67
N SER A 180 -18.20 -10.19 -6.03
CA SER A 180 -18.25 -11.54 -5.47
C SER A 180 -17.94 -12.62 -6.52
N TRP A 181 -18.26 -12.37 -7.79
CA TRP A 181 -17.98 -13.32 -8.87
C TRP A 181 -16.63 -13.11 -9.55
N VAL A 182 -16.28 -11.86 -9.89
CA VAL A 182 -15.09 -11.55 -10.70
C VAL A 182 -13.83 -11.51 -9.84
N TRP A 183 -13.93 -11.03 -8.60
CA TRP A 183 -12.76 -10.81 -7.74
C TRP A 183 -12.04 -12.09 -7.34
N PRO A 184 -12.72 -13.21 -6.98
CA PRO A 184 -12.03 -14.47 -6.71
C PRO A 184 -11.19 -14.98 -7.89
N ILE A 185 -11.66 -14.77 -9.13
CA ILE A 185 -10.91 -15.13 -10.35
C ILE A 185 -9.66 -14.26 -10.48
N PHE A 186 -9.80 -12.95 -10.24
CA PHE A 186 -8.68 -12.03 -10.23
C PHE A 186 -7.64 -12.43 -9.17
N GLN A 187 -8.10 -12.78 -7.97
CA GLN A 187 -7.24 -13.20 -6.87
C GLN A 187 -6.49 -14.50 -7.18
N GLN A 188 -7.12 -15.48 -7.81
CA GLN A 188 -6.43 -16.68 -8.29
C GLN A 188 -5.34 -16.35 -9.33
N GLY A 189 -5.59 -15.37 -10.20
CA GLY A 189 -4.59 -14.87 -11.15
C GLY A 189 -3.39 -14.24 -10.45
N VAL A 190 -3.64 -13.43 -9.42
CA VAL A 190 -2.59 -12.87 -8.55
C VAL A 190 -1.82 -13.97 -7.86
N GLN A 191 -2.48 -14.95 -7.26
CA GLN A 191 -1.83 -16.09 -6.60
C GLN A 191 -0.96 -16.89 -7.58
N SER A 192 -1.45 -17.14 -8.80
CA SER A 192 -0.67 -17.81 -9.85
C SER A 192 0.60 -17.03 -10.22
N LEU A 193 0.51 -15.70 -10.25
CA LEU A 193 1.66 -14.83 -10.48
C LEU A 193 2.66 -14.87 -9.32
N GLN A 194 2.17 -14.94 -8.08
CA GLN A 194 3.02 -15.10 -6.89
C GLN A 194 3.78 -16.43 -6.95
N GLU A 195 3.08 -17.55 -7.19
CA GLU A 195 3.73 -18.86 -7.36
C GLU A 195 4.76 -18.87 -8.48
N PHE A 196 4.45 -18.20 -9.61
CA PHE A 196 5.41 -18.03 -10.70
C PHE A 196 6.68 -17.31 -10.25
N MET A 197 6.54 -16.22 -9.49
CA MET A 197 7.69 -15.47 -8.97
C MET A 197 8.52 -16.35 -8.03
N VAL A 198 7.90 -17.07 -7.10
CA VAL A 198 8.63 -17.97 -6.18
C VAL A 198 9.41 -19.05 -6.93
N ARG A 199 8.82 -19.67 -7.96
CA ARG A 199 9.45 -20.78 -8.72
C ARG A 199 10.51 -20.33 -9.72
N SER A 200 10.58 -19.05 -10.06
CA SER A 200 11.44 -18.53 -11.13
C SER A 200 12.82 -18.06 -10.66
N GLY A 201 13.16 -18.24 -9.38
CA GLY A 201 14.46 -17.85 -8.81
C GLY A 201 14.74 -16.35 -8.98
N ASN A 202 15.94 -15.98 -9.43
CA ASN A 202 16.32 -14.58 -9.65
C ASN A 202 15.35 -13.83 -10.58
N PHE A 203 14.85 -14.47 -11.63
CA PHE A 203 13.88 -13.84 -12.53
C PHE A 203 12.55 -13.53 -11.81
N GLY A 204 12.20 -14.35 -10.82
CA GLY A 204 11.07 -14.13 -9.94
C GLY A 204 11.24 -12.88 -9.07
N VAL A 205 12.41 -12.74 -8.43
CA VAL A 205 12.77 -11.54 -7.64
C VAL A 205 12.76 -10.29 -8.51
N PHE A 206 13.33 -10.35 -9.70
CA PHE A 206 13.26 -9.25 -10.68
C PHE A 206 11.81 -8.86 -10.98
N THR A 207 10.97 -9.85 -11.32
CA THR A 207 9.56 -9.64 -11.67
C THR A 207 8.79 -9.02 -10.51
N TYR A 208 9.06 -9.48 -9.29
CA TYR A 208 8.47 -8.97 -8.07
C TYR A 208 8.79 -7.48 -7.84
N ILE A 209 10.08 -7.11 -7.82
CA ILE A 209 10.52 -5.72 -7.60
C ILE A 209 9.99 -4.82 -8.72
N PHE A 210 9.99 -5.32 -9.97
CA PHE A 210 9.48 -4.59 -11.11
C PHE A 210 7.99 -4.29 -10.97
N LEU A 211 7.18 -5.31 -10.66
CA LEU A 211 5.72 -5.18 -10.55
C LEU A 211 5.30 -4.35 -9.35
N GLU A 212 6.00 -4.46 -8.21
CA GLU A 212 5.77 -3.61 -7.05
C GLU A 212 5.84 -2.12 -7.43
N LYS A 213 6.86 -1.71 -8.19
CA LYS A 213 7.00 -0.31 -8.63
C LYS A 213 6.10 0.05 -9.81
N ALA A 214 5.94 -0.84 -10.78
CA ALA A 214 5.11 -0.59 -11.96
C ALA A 214 3.62 -0.45 -11.63
N LEU A 215 3.14 -1.19 -10.63
CA LEU A 215 1.74 -1.18 -10.19
C LEU A 215 1.44 -0.13 -9.11
N LEU A 216 2.44 0.62 -8.66
CA LEU A 216 2.28 1.72 -7.69
C LEU A 216 1.12 2.68 -8.03
N PRO A 217 0.97 3.23 -9.27
CA PRO A 217 -0.11 4.18 -9.58
C PRO A 217 -1.52 3.60 -9.44
N THR A 218 -1.64 2.27 -9.50
CA THR A 218 -2.93 1.57 -9.48
C THR A 218 -3.30 1.07 -8.09
N GLY A 219 -2.36 1.05 -7.15
CA GLY A 219 -2.53 0.37 -5.85
C GLY A 219 -2.43 -1.15 -5.93
N LEU A 220 -2.34 -1.76 -7.13
CA LEU A 220 -2.24 -3.22 -7.27
C LEU A 220 -0.93 -3.81 -6.72
N HIS A 221 0.08 -2.98 -6.51
CA HIS A 221 1.36 -3.39 -5.93
C HIS A 221 1.21 -4.01 -4.52
N HIS A 222 0.19 -3.63 -3.74
CA HIS A 222 -0.09 -4.26 -2.44
C HIS A 222 -0.35 -5.77 -2.54
N PHE A 223 -0.98 -6.22 -3.62
CA PHE A 223 -1.20 -7.66 -3.88
C PHE A 223 0.06 -8.40 -4.32
N ILE A 224 1.07 -7.66 -4.77
CA ILE A 224 2.38 -8.23 -5.13
C ILE A 224 3.23 -8.35 -3.87
N TYR A 225 3.44 -7.27 -3.12
CA TYR A 225 4.42 -7.26 -2.04
C TYR A 225 3.90 -7.84 -0.72
N ALA A 226 2.64 -7.60 -0.35
CA ALA A 226 2.17 -7.91 1.02
C ALA A 226 2.23 -9.40 1.35
N PRO A 227 1.86 -10.33 0.44
CA PRO A 227 1.98 -11.76 0.71
C PRO A 227 3.42 -12.26 0.85
N PHE A 228 4.41 -11.55 0.32
CA PHE A 228 5.83 -11.89 0.50
C PHE A 228 6.37 -11.31 1.81
N GLN A 229 6.05 -10.04 2.11
CA GLN A 229 6.58 -9.35 3.29
C GLN A 229 5.93 -9.80 4.60
N PHE A 230 4.61 -10.00 4.57
CA PHE A 230 3.78 -10.22 5.77
C PHE A 230 2.94 -11.51 5.68
N GLY A 231 2.94 -12.17 4.53
CA GLY A 231 2.21 -13.40 4.30
C GLY A 231 3.12 -14.60 4.05
N PRO A 232 2.55 -15.80 3.93
CA PRO A 232 3.31 -17.04 3.82
C PRO A 232 3.78 -17.35 2.39
N ALA A 233 3.91 -16.36 1.49
CA ALA A 233 4.19 -16.65 0.07
C ALA A 233 5.55 -17.32 -0.15
N VAL A 234 6.55 -17.00 0.69
CA VAL A 234 7.90 -17.56 0.60
C VAL A 234 8.41 -18.15 1.92
N VAL A 235 8.05 -17.55 3.05
CA VAL A 235 8.36 -18.05 4.40
C VAL A 235 7.15 -17.80 5.30
N GLU A 236 6.93 -18.65 6.29
CA GLU A 236 5.85 -18.48 7.26
C GLU A 236 5.98 -17.11 7.96
N GLY A 237 4.88 -16.36 8.05
CA GLY A 237 4.88 -15.00 8.61
C GLY A 237 5.51 -13.91 7.72
N GLY A 238 6.04 -14.27 6.56
CA GLY A 238 6.61 -13.35 5.58
C GLY A 238 8.06 -12.94 5.85
N THR A 239 8.71 -12.38 4.84
CA THR A 239 10.15 -12.08 4.88
C THR A 239 10.51 -11.04 5.92
N THR A 240 9.59 -10.15 6.30
CA THR A 240 9.84 -9.09 7.27
C THR A 240 9.99 -9.68 8.68
N LEU A 241 9.02 -10.49 9.12
CA LEU A 241 9.10 -11.14 10.43
C LEU A 241 10.30 -12.10 10.49
N TYR A 242 10.45 -12.93 9.45
CA TYR A 242 11.55 -13.90 9.36
C TYR A 242 12.92 -13.21 9.49
N TRP A 243 13.11 -12.08 8.82
CA TRP A 243 14.35 -11.30 8.92
C TRP A 243 14.62 -10.84 10.36
N MET A 244 13.61 -10.32 11.05
CA MET A 244 13.77 -9.82 12.43
C MET A 244 14.11 -10.95 13.40
N GLU A 245 13.44 -12.10 13.29
CA GLU A 245 13.66 -13.26 14.16
C GLU A 245 15.07 -13.86 13.99
N HIS A 246 15.61 -13.82 12.76
CA HIS A 246 16.90 -14.45 12.42
C HIS A 246 18.06 -13.45 12.30
N LEU A 247 17.84 -12.16 12.60
CA LEU A 247 18.84 -11.10 12.41
C LEU A 247 20.17 -11.39 13.14
N ARG A 248 20.09 -11.88 14.38
CA ARG A 248 21.28 -12.22 15.18
C ARG A 248 22.02 -13.43 14.63
N GLU A 249 21.30 -14.41 14.09
CA GLU A 249 21.88 -15.57 13.43
C GLU A 249 22.64 -15.14 12.17
N PHE A 250 22.00 -14.32 11.32
CA PHE A 250 22.63 -13.82 10.09
C PHE A 250 23.87 -12.97 10.39
N ALA A 251 23.80 -12.11 11.41
CA ALA A 251 24.91 -11.24 11.79
C ALA A 251 26.11 -12.00 12.39
N SER A 252 25.87 -13.16 13.02
CA SER A 252 26.93 -13.99 13.64
C SER A 252 27.48 -15.07 12.71
N SER A 253 26.81 -15.33 11.58
CA SER A 253 27.23 -16.32 10.59
C SER A 253 28.32 -15.80 9.65
N SER A 254 29.24 -16.69 9.26
CA SER A 254 30.25 -16.40 8.22
C SER A 254 29.82 -16.84 6.82
N GLN A 255 28.65 -17.48 6.71
CA GLN A 255 28.07 -17.91 5.43
C GLN A 255 27.45 -16.72 4.68
N ASN A 256 27.26 -16.88 3.38
CA ASN A 256 26.59 -15.83 2.59
C ASN A 256 25.09 -15.78 2.92
N LEU A 257 24.52 -14.59 2.94
CA LEU A 257 23.08 -14.43 3.20
C LEU A 257 22.23 -15.18 2.16
N LYS A 258 22.68 -15.26 0.90
CA LYS A 258 22.01 -16.03 -0.15
C LYS A 258 21.89 -17.53 0.16
N SER A 259 22.76 -18.10 1.00
CA SER A 259 22.65 -19.49 1.45
C SER A 259 21.87 -19.64 2.75
N LEU A 260 21.91 -18.63 3.62
CA LEU A 260 21.19 -18.63 4.90
C LEU A 260 19.70 -18.28 4.73
N PHE A 261 19.39 -17.38 3.80
CA PHE A 261 18.05 -16.89 3.52
C PHE A 261 17.87 -16.63 2.01
N PRO A 262 17.75 -17.68 1.18
CA PRO A 262 17.53 -17.55 -0.26
C PRO A 262 16.31 -16.70 -0.62
N GLU A 263 15.23 -16.82 0.16
CA GLU A 263 13.97 -16.09 0.01
C GLU A 263 14.11 -14.60 0.31
N GLY A 264 15.19 -14.21 1.02
CA GLY A 264 15.55 -12.82 1.30
C GLY A 264 15.74 -11.95 0.06
N GLY A 265 15.87 -12.55 -1.13
CA GLY A 265 15.80 -11.82 -2.40
C GLY A 265 14.53 -10.98 -2.55
N PHE A 266 13.38 -11.49 -2.08
CA PHE A 266 12.11 -10.76 -2.10
C PHE A 266 12.04 -9.63 -1.05
N ALA A 267 12.96 -9.61 -0.07
CA ALA A 267 13.09 -8.51 0.90
C ALA A 267 13.99 -7.37 0.38
N LEU A 268 14.68 -7.55 -0.75
CA LEU A 268 15.65 -6.57 -1.26
C LEU A 268 15.03 -5.36 -1.96
N GLN A 269 13.70 -5.26 -2.04
CA GLN A 269 13.04 -4.07 -2.62
C GLN A 269 13.47 -2.78 -1.90
N GLY A 270 13.78 -2.85 -0.60
CA GLY A 270 14.19 -1.72 0.22
C GLY A 270 15.50 -1.08 -0.23
N LEU A 271 16.37 -1.83 -0.93
CA LEU A 271 17.61 -1.28 -1.50
C LEU A 271 17.32 -0.23 -2.58
N SER A 272 16.28 -0.45 -3.38
CA SER A 272 15.85 0.53 -4.39
C SER A 272 15.34 1.83 -3.74
N ASN A 273 14.73 1.73 -2.55
CA ASN A 273 14.26 2.87 -1.78
C ASN A 273 15.43 3.61 -1.11
N LEU A 274 16.39 2.86 -0.55
CA LEU A 274 17.53 3.42 0.16
C LEU A 274 18.55 4.10 -0.77
N PHE A 275 18.81 3.52 -1.95
CA PHE A 275 19.84 4.03 -2.86
C PHE A 275 19.26 4.65 -4.14
N GLY A 276 18.20 4.06 -4.69
CA GLY A 276 17.58 4.52 -5.93
C GLY A 276 16.90 5.88 -5.77
N VAL A 277 16.06 6.06 -4.73
CA VAL A 277 15.33 7.32 -4.50
C VAL A 277 16.28 8.51 -4.29
N PRO A 278 17.32 8.45 -3.42
CA PRO A 278 18.31 9.51 -3.32
C PRO A 278 19.04 9.78 -4.65
N GLY A 279 19.36 8.74 -5.42
CA GLY A 279 19.97 8.89 -6.73
C GLY A 279 19.10 9.69 -7.71
N ILE A 280 17.80 9.36 -7.79
CA ILE A 280 16.83 10.09 -8.61
C ILE A 280 16.68 11.54 -8.11
N ALA A 281 16.63 11.73 -6.79
CA ALA A 281 16.51 13.06 -6.19
C ALA A 281 17.71 13.96 -6.51
N LEU A 282 18.92 13.42 -6.44
CA LEU A 282 20.14 14.12 -6.83
C LEU A 282 20.14 14.46 -8.32
N ALA A 283 19.68 13.55 -9.17
CA ALA A 283 19.52 13.83 -10.60
C ALA A 283 18.54 14.98 -10.84
N PHE A 284 17.37 14.97 -10.19
CA PHE A 284 16.38 16.06 -10.29
C PHE A 284 16.96 17.40 -9.82
N TYR A 285 17.70 17.41 -8.71
CA TYR A 285 18.36 18.62 -8.24
C TYR A 285 19.47 19.11 -9.17
N ALA A 286 20.25 18.19 -9.76
CA ALA A 286 21.32 18.52 -10.69
C ALA A 286 20.78 19.14 -11.98
N THR A 287 19.68 18.61 -12.52
CA THR A 287 19.06 19.07 -13.79
C THR A 287 18.06 20.22 -13.60
N ALA A 288 17.66 20.54 -12.37
CA ALA A 288 16.75 21.66 -12.10
C ALA A 288 17.36 23.01 -12.50
N LYS A 289 16.54 23.86 -13.14
CA LYS A 289 16.90 25.25 -13.43
C LYS A 289 17.27 25.98 -12.13
N LYS A 290 18.28 26.87 -12.19
CA LYS A 290 18.86 27.53 -11.01
C LYS A 290 17.81 28.21 -10.13
N GLU A 291 16.84 28.87 -10.76
CA GLU A 291 15.72 29.57 -10.12
C GLU A 291 14.74 28.64 -9.39
N ASN A 292 14.68 27.36 -9.76
CA ASN A 292 13.74 26.38 -9.19
C ASN A 292 14.39 25.40 -8.21
N LYS A 293 15.73 25.38 -8.08
CA LYS A 293 16.45 24.43 -7.20
C LYS A 293 15.92 24.40 -5.76
N LYS A 294 15.62 25.56 -5.16
CA LYS A 294 15.03 25.63 -3.81
C LYS A 294 13.63 25.00 -3.74
N LYS A 295 12.80 25.21 -4.76
CA LYS A 295 11.45 24.61 -4.84
C LYS A 295 11.52 23.10 -5.02
N VAL A 296 12.45 22.64 -5.87
CA VAL A 296 12.69 21.21 -6.10
C VAL A 296 13.13 20.53 -4.82
N LEU A 297 14.09 21.09 -4.08
CA LEU A 297 14.51 20.55 -2.79
C LEU A 297 13.35 20.47 -1.79
N ALA A 298 12.56 21.55 -1.65
CA ALA A 298 11.41 21.57 -0.74
C ALA A 298 10.36 20.51 -1.08
N LEU A 299 10.22 20.16 -2.37
CA LEU A 299 9.30 19.12 -2.84
C LEU A 299 9.84 17.70 -2.59
N ILE A 300 11.10 17.44 -2.92
CA ILE A 300 11.64 16.07 -2.96
C ILE A 300 12.22 15.60 -1.62
N VAL A 301 12.79 16.50 -0.80
CA VAL A 301 13.49 16.11 0.44
C VAL A 301 12.58 15.36 1.42
N PRO A 302 11.34 15.80 1.71
CA PRO A 302 10.45 15.05 2.59
C PRO A 302 10.16 13.64 2.05
N GLY A 303 9.91 13.51 0.74
CA GLY A 303 9.67 12.22 0.10
C GLY A 303 10.88 11.29 0.14
N VAL A 304 12.10 11.83 -0.04
CA VAL A 304 13.35 11.06 0.09
C VAL A 304 13.55 10.56 1.52
N ILE A 305 13.33 11.41 2.52
CA ILE A 305 13.45 11.03 3.93
C ILE A 305 12.45 9.93 4.26
N THR A 306 11.19 10.07 3.85
CA THR A 306 10.18 9.03 4.04
C THR A 306 10.56 7.73 3.33
N ALA A 307 11.03 7.78 2.08
CA ALA A 307 11.45 6.60 1.33
C ALA A 307 12.60 5.85 2.00
N VAL A 308 13.60 6.59 2.48
CA VAL A 308 14.80 6.01 3.10
C VAL A 308 14.51 5.45 4.49
N LEU A 309 13.75 6.17 5.31
CA LEU A 309 13.52 5.77 6.70
C LEU A 309 12.37 4.77 6.83
N ALA A 310 11.29 4.95 6.09
CA ALA A 310 10.07 4.17 6.22
C ALA A 310 9.85 3.18 5.07
N GLY A 311 10.66 3.22 4.01
CA GLY A 311 10.45 2.39 2.82
C GLY A 311 9.27 2.82 1.95
N ILE A 312 8.61 3.94 2.26
CA ILE A 312 7.42 4.45 1.56
C ILE A 312 7.83 5.47 0.51
N THR A 313 7.69 5.12 -0.77
CA THR A 313 8.21 5.93 -1.88
C THR A 313 7.17 6.78 -2.59
N GLU A 314 5.88 6.52 -2.37
CA GLU A 314 4.75 7.18 -3.02
C GLU A 314 4.83 8.70 -3.00
N PRO A 315 5.14 9.37 -1.87
CA PRO A 315 5.24 10.83 -1.83
C PRO A 315 6.31 11.38 -2.78
N PHE A 316 7.38 10.61 -3.02
CA PHE A 316 8.46 10.96 -3.94
C PHE A 316 8.09 10.55 -5.38
N ASP A 317 7.65 9.33 -5.59
CA ASP A 317 7.37 8.77 -6.92
C ASP A 317 6.25 9.57 -7.63
N TYR A 318 5.23 10.01 -6.89
CA TYR A 318 4.13 10.81 -7.44
C TYR A 318 4.56 12.18 -8.00
N THR A 319 5.78 12.65 -7.68
CA THR A 319 6.30 13.90 -8.26
C THR A 319 6.60 13.79 -9.75
N PHE A 320 6.82 12.57 -10.28
CA PHE A 320 7.12 12.34 -11.69
C PHE A 320 6.29 11.23 -12.35
N LEU A 321 5.64 10.36 -11.57
CA LEU A 321 4.89 9.19 -12.04
C LEU A 321 3.95 9.49 -13.21
N PHE A 322 3.17 10.57 -13.09
CA PHE A 322 2.15 10.97 -14.07
C PHE A 322 2.68 11.93 -15.14
N ILE A 323 3.88 12.48 -14.95
CA ILE A 323 4.48 13.47 -15.85
C ILE A 323 5.43 12.80 -16.84
N ALA A 324 6.20 11.82 -16.38
CA ALA A 324 7.20 11.12 -17.16
C ALA A 324 7.11 9.58 -16.97
N PRO A 325 6.09 8.91 -17.54
CA PRO A 325 5.92 7.45 -17.37
C PRO A 325 7.12 6.63 -17.86
N VAL A 326 7.83 7.09 -18.90
CA VAL A 326 9.06 6.44 -19.38
C VAL A 326 10.15 6.44 -18.31
N LEU A 327 10.27 7.53 -17.55
CA LEU A 327 11.24 7.63 -16.46
C LEU A 327 10.93 6.60 -15.36
N VAL A 328 9.65 6.41 -15.03
CA VAL A 328 9.20 5.40 -14.06
C VAL A 328 9.62 4.01 -14.51
N PHE A 329 9.40 3.66 -15.77
CA PHE A 329 9.80 2.36 -16.30
C PHE A 329 11.33 2.15 -16.20
N CYS A 330 12.12 3.19 -16.53
CA CYS A 330 13.57 3.15 -16.38
C CYS A 330 14.00 2.98 -14.92
N THR A 331 13.39 3.71 -13.98
CA THR A 331 13.74 3.59 -12.56
C THR A 331 13.35 2.23 -11.99
N CYS A 332 12.21 1.65 -12.41
CA CYS A 332 11.83 0.28 -12.07
C CYS A 332 12.91 -0.71 -12.53
N SER A 333 13.30 -0.61 -13.80
CA SER A 333 14.28 -1.52 -14.41
C SER A 333 15.64 -1.44 -13.71
N VAL A 334 16.15 -0.22 -13.47
CA VAL A 334 17.44 -0.01 -12.79
C VAL A 334 17.39 -0.49 -11.34
N GLY A 335 16.29 -0.28 -10.62
CA GLY A 335 16.11 -0.80 -9.27
C GLY A 335 16.19 -2.32 -9.20
N CYS A 336 15.58 -3.01 -10.17
CA CYS A 336 15.63 -4.47 -10.25
C CYS A 336 17.05 -4.98 -10.49
N TYR A 337 17.76 -4.39 -11.47
CA TYR A 337 19.16 -4.74 -11.74
C TYR A 337 20.06 -4.51 -10.53
N PHE A 338 19.87 -3.40 -9.81
CA PHE A 338 20.64 -3.10 -8.60
C PHE A 338 20.42 -4.14 -7.49
N SER A 339 19.18 -4.59 -7.28
CA SER A 339 18.86 -5.62 -6.29
C SER A 339 19.35 -7.02 -6.70
N ASP A 340 19.31 -7.36 -7.99
CA ASP A 340 19.87 -8.61 -8.52
C ASP A 340 21.40 -8.66 -8.38
N ASP A 341 22.10 -7.56 -8.68
CA ASP A 341 23.56 -7.48 -8.49
C ASP A 341 23.93 -7.52 -7.00
N PHE A 342 23.09 -6.98 -6.11
CA PHE A 342 23.32 -7.05 -4.66
C PHE A 342 23.27 -8.48 -4.11
N LEU A 343 22.46 -9.37 -4.72
CA LEU A 343 22.48 -10.82 -4.43
C LEU A 343 23.79 -11.50 -4.85
N CYS A 344 24.51 -10.91 -5.82
CA CYS A 344 25.79 -11.37 -6.31
C CYS A 344 26.98 -10.69 -5.61
N PHE A 345 26.78 -9.52 -5.02
CA PHE A 345 27.82 -8.77 -4.33
C PHE A 345 27.95 -9.15 -2.85
N ARG A 346 29.17 -9.59 -2.51
CA ARG A 346 29.74 -9.80 -1.18
C ARG A 346 29.78 -8.53 -0.28
N CYS A 347 29.04 -7.47 -0.62
CA CYS A 347 29.42 -6.10 -0.25
C CYS A 347 28.81 -5.50 1.01
N CYS A 348 27.80 -6.06 1.67
CA CYS A 348 27.21 -5.33 2.80
C CYS A 348 27.70 -5.70 4.21
N TRP A 349 28.51 -6.74 4.38
CA TRP A 349 29.04 -7.08 5.72
C TRP A 349 30.56 -7.12 5.84
N ARG A 350 31.29 -7.17 4.73
CA ARG A 350 32.76 -7.33 4.75
C ARG A 350 33.53 -6.00 4.87
N TYR A 351 32.86 -4.87 4.70
CA TYR A 351 33.46 -3.54 4.85
C TYR A 351 32.65 -2.75 5.87
N GLY A 352 32.99 -2.86 7.16
CA GLY A 352 32.30 -2.19 8.28
C GLY A 352 32.08 -0.68 8.09
N TRP A 353 31.03 -0.32 7.36
CA TRP A 353 30.59 1.05 7.09
C TRP A 353 29.37 1.46 7.93
N TRP A 354 29.15 0.77 9.05
CA TRP A 354 28.19 1.20 10.08
C TRP A 354 28.67 1.02 11.53
N PHE A 355 29.86 0.45 11.75
CA PHE A 355 30.52 0.47 13.05
C PHE A 355 32.05 0.47 12.87
N ASN A 356 32.62 1.67 12.84
CA ASN A 356 33.93 2.00 13.41
C ASN A 356 33.86 3.43 13.94
#